data_AF-A0A447U374-F1
#
_entry.id   AF-A0A447U374-F1
#
_cell.length_a   1.000
_cell.length_b   1.000
_cell.length_c   1.000
_cell.angle_alpha   90.00
_cell.angle_beta   90.00
_cell.angle_gamma   90.00
#
_symmetry.space_group_name_H-M   'P 1'
#
loop_
_entity.id
_entity.type
_entity.pdbx_description
1 polymer ?
#
loop_
_entity_poly.entity_id
_entity_poly.type
_entity_poly.pdbx_seq_one_letter_code
_entity_poly.pdbx_strand_id
1 'polypeptide(L)'
;MSSKIFCKSWGAEYIAADVVRFRLWATGQQKVMLRLAGKDQEMRASGDGWFTLDVSGVTPGTEYNFVLSDGMVVPDPASRAQKTDVNGPSYVVDPGSYAWRNTGWKGSRWEQAVVYEMHTGTFTPEGTFRAAIAKLPYLAELGVTVIEVMPVAQFGGERGWGYDGVLLYAPHSAYGTPDDFKAFIDAAHGYGLSVVLDIVLNHFGPEGNYLPLLAPAFFHKERMTPWGNGIAYDVDAVRRYIIEAPLYWLTEYHLDGLRFDAIDQIEDSSAKHVLVEIAQRIREDITDRPIHLTTEDSRNIISLHPRDQDGNAPLFTAEWNDDFS
;
A
#
# COMPACT_ATOMS: atom_id res chain seq x y z
N MET A 1 10.20 -21.69 5.87
CA MET A 1 9.13 -21.43 4.88
C MET A 1 9.59 -20.27 4.04
N SER A 2 9.57 -20.39 2.71
CA SER A 2 9.91 -19.24 1.84
C SER A 2 8.87 -18.15 2.06
N SER A 3 9.29 -16.93 2.38
CA SER A 3 8.41 -15.77 2.29
C SER A 3 7.80 -15.74 0.88
N LYS A 4 6.48 -15.60 0.78
CA LYS A 4 5.81 -15.42 -0.51
C LYS A 4 6.02 -13.97 -0.90
N ILE A 5 6.92 -13.73 -1.86
CA ILE A 5 7.13 -12.40 -2.43
C ILE A 5 5.86 -12.01 -3.19
N PHE A 6 5.30 -10.84 -2.90
CA PHE A 6 4.16 -10.32 -3.66
C PHE A 6 4.63 -9.85 -5.03
N CYS A 7 4.01 -10.38 -6.09
CA CYS A 7 4.25 -9.97 -7.46
C CYS A 7 3.14 -9.03 -7.93
N LYS A 8 3.50 -7.82 -8.35
CA LYS A 8 2.60 -6.76 -8.78
C LYS A 8 2.74 -6.43 -10.27
N SER A 9 1.66 -5.91 -10.85
CA SER A 9 1.58 -5.49 -12.24
C SER A 9 2.40 -4.23 -12.53
N TRP A 10 2.59 -3.36 -11.54
CA TRP A 10 3.27 -2.06 -11.65
C TRP A 10 4.63 -2.02 -10.95
N GLY A 11 5.50 -1.10 -11.37
CA GLY A 11 6.75 -0.74 -10.70
C GLY A 11 7.92 -1.70 -10.93
N ALA A 12 8.89 -1.72 -10.00
CA ALA A 12 10.10 -2.54 -10.08
C ALA A 12 10.03 -3.83 -9.26
N GLU A 13 10.32 -4.99 -9.87
CA GLU A 13 10.29 -6.31 -9.25
C GLU A 13 11.44 -7.21 -9.70
N TYR A 14 12.02 -7.99 -8.78
CA TYR A 14 12.91 -9.10 -9.15
C TYR A 14 12.10 -10.23 -9.80
N ILE A 15 12.39 -10.52 -11.07
CA ILE A 15 11.79 -11.66 -11.82
C ILE A 15 12.76 -12.86 -11.93
N ALA A 16 14.01 -12.64 -11.57
CA ALA A 16 15.06 -13.63 -11.35
C ALA A 16 16.03 -13.09 -10.30
N ALA A 17 16.95 -13.92 -9.81
CA ALA A 17 17.93 -13.54 -8.79
C ALA A 17 18.76 -12.29 -9.16
N ASP A 18 18.97 -12.03 -10.45
CA ASP A 18 19.77 -10.92 -10.96
C ASP A 18 19.03 -10.03 -11.96
N VAL A 19 17.71 -10.19 -12.14
CA VAL A 19 16.94 -9.40 -13.14
C VAL A 19 15.79 -8.67 -12.47
N VAL A 20 15.77 -7.34 -12.63
CA VAL A 20 14.65 -6.48 -12.22
C VAL A 20 13.86 -6.09 -13.45
N ARG A 21 12.55 -6.34 -13.40
CA ARG A 21 11.56 -5.86 -14.36
C ARG A 21 10.98 -4.54 -13.86
N PHE A 22 11.05 -3.51 -14.68
CA PHE A 22 10.40 -2.22 -14.47
C PHE A 22 9.17 -2.14 -15.37
N ARG A 23 7.99 -1.87 -14.79
CA ARG A 23 6.73 -1.71 -15.52
C ARG A 23 6.04 -0.40 -15.16
N LEU A 24 5.51 0.27 -16.18
CA LEU A 24 4.73 1.49 -16.03
C LEU A 24 3.58 1.49 -17.02
N TRP A 25 2.39 1.89 -16.60
CA TRP A 25 1.29 2.19 -17.52
C TRP A 25 1.16 3.70 -17.69
N ALA A 26 1.30 4.17 -18.92
CA ALA A 26 1.42 5.59 -19.24
C ALA A 26 0.77 5.92 -20.59
N THR A 27 -0.55 5.84 -20.67
CA THR A 27 -1.32 6.07 -21.91
C THR A 27 -1.22 7.50 -22.46
N GLY A 28 -0.83 8.47 -21.63
CA GLY A 28 -0.54 9.84 -22.06
C GLY A 28 0.84 10.01 -22.68
N GLN A 29 1.68 8.97 -22.68
CA GLN A 29 3.08 9.04 -23.09
C GLN A 29 3.31 8.25 -24.39
N GLN A 30 4.02 8.87 -25.34
CA GLN A 30 4.47 8.18 -26.55
C GLN A 30 5.72 7.34 -26.29
N LYS A 31 6.57 7.82 -25.37
CA LYS A 31 7.83 7.21 -24.98
C LYS A 31 8.09 7.41 -23.50
N VAL A 32 8.73 6.41 -22.89
CA VAL A 32 9.21 6.45 -21.50
C VAL A 32 10.64 5.90 -21.46
N MET A 33 11.52 6.59 -20.75
CA MET A 33 12.84 6.06 -20.38
C MET A 33 12.83 5.62 -18.92
N LEU A 34 13.60 4.58 -18.61
CA LEU A 34 14.06 4.28 -17.27
C LEU A 34 15.40 5.00 -17.06
N ARG A 35 15.47 5.94 -16.12
CA ARG A 35 16.73 6.49 -15.62
C ARG A 35 17.19 5.64 -14.44
N LEU A 36 18.18 4.78 -14.66
CA LEU A 36 18.71 3.86 -13.65
C LEU A 36 20.14 4.28 -13.28
N ALA A 37 20.37 4.63 -12.00
CA ALA A 37 21.66 5.15 -11.53
C ALA A 37 22.22 6.27 -12.42
N GLY A 38 21.34 7.18 -12.87
CA GLY A 38 21.69 8.32 -13.73
C GLY A 38 21.86 8.00 -15.22
N LYS A 39 21.63 6.76 -15.66
CA LYS A 39 21.72 6.36 -17.08
C LYS A 39 20.34 6.04 -17.66
N ASP A 40 20.02 6.67 -18.78
CA ASP A 40 18.72 6.52 -19.43
C ASP A 40 18.71 5.32 -20.38
N GLN A 41 17.69 4.47 -20.24
CA GLN A 41 17.43 3.33 -21.10
C GLN A 41 15.97 3.38 -21.56
N GLU A 42 15.74 3.20 -22.85
CA GLU A 42 14.39 3.26 -23.42
C GLU A 42 13.57 2.03 -23.02
N MET A 43 12.34 2.25 -22.54
CA MET A 43 11.42 1.17 -22.20
C MET A 43 10.63 0.73 -23.43
N ARG A 44 10.37 -0.58 -23.55
CA ARG A 44 9.57 -1.13 -24.66
C ARG A 44 8.08 -0.95 -24.39
N ALA A 45 7.38 -0.24 -25.27
CA ALA A 45 5.91 -0.27 -25.31
C ALA A 45 5.43 -1.70 -25.60
N SER A 46 4.67 -2.28 -24.68
CA SER A 46 4.25 -3.70 -24.69
C SER A 46 2.75 -3.89 -24.95
N GLY A 47 2.06 -2.83 -25.41
CA GLY A 47 0.62 -2.84 -25.71
C GLY A 47 -0.21 -2.14 -24.62
N ASP A 48 -1.41 -1.65 -24.99
CA ASP A 48 -2.41 -1.07 -24.08
C ASP A 48 -1.90 0.03 -23.13
N GLY A 49 -0.87 0.78 -23.54
CA GLY A 49 -0.26 1.85 -22.74
C GLY A 49 0.80 1.38 -21.74
N TRP A 50 1.14 0.09 -21.71
CA TRP A 50 2.20 -0.45 -20.86
C TRP A 50 3.59 -0.28 -21.49
N PHE A 51 4.54 0.09 -20.64
CA PHE A 51 5.97 0.13 -20.92
C PHE A 51 6.68 -0.87 -20.01
N THR A 52 7.68 -1.59 -20.53
CA THR A 52 8.43 -2.59 -19.76
C THR A 52 9.89 -2.60 -20.16
N LEU A 53 10.77 -2.78 -19.17
CA LEU A 53 12.20 -3.02 -19.37
C LEU A 53 12.72 -3.99 -18.31
N ASP A 54 13.40 -5.04 -18.74
CA ASP A 54 14.08 -5.99 -17.87
C ASP A 54 15.57 -5.64 -17.85
N VAL A 55 16.16 -5.47 -16.67
CA VAL A 55 17.56 -5.07 -16.51
C VAL A 55 18.27 -6.06 -15.58
N SER A 56 19.35 -6.66 -16.07
CA SER A 56 20.21 -7.57 -15.30
C SER A 56 21.21 -6.81 -14.42
N GLY A 57 21.62 -7.44 -13.32
CA GLY A 57 22.67 -6.94 -12.41
C GLY A 57 22.25 -5.76 -11.53
N VAL A 58 20.95 -5.45 -11.44
CA VAL A 58 20.45 -4.37 -10.59
C VAL A 58 20.44 -4.83 -9.13
N THR A 59 21.17 -4.11 -8.28
CA THR A 59 21.24 -4.41 -6.85
C THR A 59 20.16 -3.66 -6.06
N PRO A 60 19.73 -4.19 -4.90
CA PRO A 60 18.84 -3.45 -4.00
C PRO A 60 19.47 -2.11 -3.60
N GLY A 61 18.65 -1.09 -3.42
CA GLY A 61 19.06 0.30 -3.19
C GLY A 61 19.44 1.08 -4.45
N THR A 62 19.47 0.44 -5.63
CA THR A 62 19.74 1.18 -6.88
C THR A 62 18.60 2.15 -7.17
N GLU A 63 18.97 3.43 -7.31
CA GLU A 63 18.05 4.52 -7.57
C GLU A 63 17.54 4.51 -9.02
N TYR A 64 16.27 4.82 -9.19
CA TYR A 64 15.66 4.99 -10.50
C TYR A 64 14.53 6.02 -10.52
N ASN A 65 14.26 6.52 -11.72
CA ASN A 65 13.11 7.33 -12.07
C ASN A 65 12.60 6.93 -13.46
N PHE A 66 11.38 7.32 -13.79
CA PHE A 66 10.93 7.34 -15.17
C PHE A 66 11.13 8.73 -15.78
N VAL A 67 11.45 8.78 -17.07
CA VAL A 67 11.57 10.02 -17.84
C VAL A 67 10.54 10.00 -18.96
N LEU A 68 9.70 11.02 -18.99
CA LEU A 68 8.56 11.13 -19.90
C LEU A 68 8.98 11.65 -21.27
N SER A 69 8.01 11.72 -22.19
CA SER A 69 8.28 12.08 -23.60
C SER A 69 8.87 13.50 -23.75
N ASP A 70 8.55 14.40 -22.84
CA ASP A 70 9.02 15.79 -22.79
C ASP A 70 10.30 15.99 -21.96
N GLY A 71 10.85 14.92 -21.38
CA GLY A 71 12.01 14.96 -20.51
C GLY A 71 11.71 15.16 -19.02
N MET A 72 10.43 15.29 -18.62
CA MET A 72 10.03 15.33 -17.22
C MET A 72 10.50 14.06 -16.50
N VAL A 73 11.13 14.22 -15.34
CA VAL A 73 11.58 13.11 -14.49
C VAL A 73 10.56 12.93 -13.37
N VAL A 74 10.06 11.72 -13.20
CA VAL A 74 9.03 11.40 -12.20
C VAL A 74 9.45 10.20 -11.34
N PRO A 75 9.00 10.12 -10.07
CA PRO A 75 9.09 8.91 -9.28
C PRO A 75 8.28 7.77 -9.92
N ASP A 76 8.55 6.54 -9.49
CA ASP A 76 7.67 5.43 -9.80
C ASP A 76 6.35 5.57 -9.02
N PRO A 77 5.18 5.67 -9.67
CA PRO A 77 3.91 5.72 -8.94
C PRO A 77 3.66 4.47 -8.10
N ALA A 78 4.26 3.32 -8.44
CA ALA A 78 4.24 2.08 -7.67
C ALA A 78 5.60 1.79 -7.00
N SER A 79 6.31 2.86 -6.62
CA SER A 79 7.55 2.79 -5.85
C SER A 79 7.35 1.94 -4.59
N ARG A 80 8.31 1.04 -4.31
CA ARG A 80 8.36 0.33 -3.02
C ARG A 80 8.99 1.20 -1.92
N ALA A 81 9.78 2.20 -2.29
CA ALA A 81 10.41 3.13 -1.36
C ALA A 81 11.06 4.31 -2.10
N GLN A 82 11.01 5.48 -1.46
CA GLN A 82 11.68 6.69 -1.92
C GLN A 82 13.01 6.90 -1.20
N LYS A 83 14.02 7.40 -1.92
CA LYS A 83 15.32 7.75 -1.33
C LYS A 83 15.22 8.95 -0.40
N THR A 84 14.44 9.96 -0.81
CA THR A 84 14.27 11.23 -0.11
C THR A 84 12.78 11.58 -0.05
N ASP A 85 12.36 12.64 -0.73
CA ASP A 85 10.97 13.09 -0.79
C ASP A 85 10.16 12.36 -1.88
N VAL A 86 8.88 12.71 -1.95
CA VAL A 86 7.90 12.13 -2.87
C VAL A 86 8.22 12.35 -4.34
N ASN A 87 8.94 13.43 -4.70
CA ASN A 87 9.30 13.78 -6.08
C ASN A 87 10.67 13.20 -6.48
N GLY A 88 11.44 12.70 -5.52
CA GLY A 88 12.79 12.19 -5.69
C GLY A 88 12.89 10.79 -6.30
N PRO A 89 14.11 10.21 -6.29
CA PRO A 89 14.34 8.87 -6.82
C PRO A 89 13.62 7.80 -5.99
N SER A 90 12.95 6.91 -6.70
CA SER A 90 12.58 5.60 -6.16
C SER A 90 13.84 4.72 -6.08
N TYR A 91 13.86 3.70 -5.23
CA TYR A 91 14.94 2.72 -5.26
C TYR A 91 14.42 1.29 -5.25
N VAL A 92 15.19 0.39 -5.87
CA VAL A 92 14.85 -1.04 -5.94
C VAL A 92 14.93 -1.65 -4.55
N VAL A 93 13.84 -2.24 -4.07
CA VAL A 93 13.77 -2.94 -2.78
C VAL A 93 13.92 -4.44 -3.02
N ASP A 94 14.71 -5.11 -2.17
CA ASP A 94 14.71 -6.58 -2.07
C ASP A 94 13.65 -7.02 -1.06
N PRO A 95 12.60 -7.74 -1.48
CA PRO A 95 11.60 -8.27 -0.56
C PRO A 95 12.18 -9.15 0.56
N GLY A 96 13.31 -9.83 0.27
CA GLY A 96 13.97 -10.78 1.16
C GLY A 96 15.05 -10.20 2.07
N SER A 97 15.31 -8.88 2.04
CA SER A 97 16.37 -8.26 2.87
C SER A 97 16.09 -8.38 4.36
N TYR A 98 14.81 -8.31 4.75
CA TYR A 98 14.39 -8.44 6.15
C TYR A 98 14.20 -9.92 6.56
N ALA A 99 14.96 -10.35 7.56
CA ALA A 99 14.83 -11.66 8.17
C ALA A 99 13.78 -11.66 9.29
N TRP A 100 12.53 -12.01 8.94
CA TRP A 100 11.43 -12.17 9.90
C TRP A 100 11.78 -13.16 11.02
N ARG A 101 11.56 -12.76 12.28
CA ARG A 101 11.87 -13.59 13.46
C ARG A 101 10.63 -14.32 13.96
N ASN A 102 9.49 -13.64 14.01
CA ASN A 102 8.24 -14.16 14.57
C ASN A 102 7.35 -14.83 13.51
N THR A 103 7.95 -15.66 12.65
CA THR A 103 7.25 -16.36 11.54
C THR A 103 6.18 -17.37 11.98
N GLY A 104 6.17 -17.74 13.26
CA GLY A 104 5.13 -18.58 13.86
C GLY A 104 3.84 -17.82 14.18
N TRP A 105 3.81 -16.49 14.05
CA TRP A 105 2.61 -15.69 14.23
C TRP A 105 1.54 -16.05 13.19
N LYS A 106 0.30 -16.17 13.66
CA LYS A 106 -0.88 -16.54 12.86
C LYS A 106 -2.10 -15.68 13.21
N GLY A 107 -1.88 -14.48 13.74
CA GLY A 107 -2.95 -13.59 14.19
C GLY A 107 -3.70 -14.07 15.43
N SER A 108 -4.71 -13.29 15.80
CA SER A 108 -5.65 -13.58 16.89
C SER A 108 -7.09 -13.50 16.36
N ARG A 109 -8.06 -14.03 17.10
CA ARG A 109 -9.48 -13.97 16.71
C ARG A 109 -10.01 -12.53 16.78
N TRP A 110 -10.99 -12.17 15.97
CA TRP A 110 -11.49 -10.78 15.96
C TRP A 110 -12.19 -10.38 17.27
N GLU A 111 -12.80 -11.32 17.97
CA GLU A 111 -13.60 -11.07 19.18
C GLU A 111 -12.78 -10.53 20.37
N GLN A 112 -11.45 -10.67 20.33
CA GLN A 112 -10.55 -10.13 21.35
C GLN A 112 -9.88 -8.80 20.93
N ALA A 113 -10.28 -8.21 19.80
CA ALA A 113 -9.68 -7.00 19.28
C ALA A 113 -9.98 -5.81 20.21
N VAL A 114 -8.91 -5.19 20.70
CA VAL A 114 -8.89 -3.88 21.36
C VAL A 114 -7.90 -3.04 20.57
N VAL A 115 -8.45 -2.16 19.74
CA VAL A 115 -7.68 -1.38 18.77
C VAL A 115 -7.09 -0.13 19.42
N TYR A 116 -5.81 0.14 19.15
CA TYR A 116 -5.12 1.38 19.50
C TYR A 116 -4.64 2.04 18.21
N GLU A 117 -5.28 3.16 17.85
CA GLU A 117 -4.87 3.97 16.70
C GLU A 117 -3.57 4.72 17.02
N MET A 118 -2.61 4.67 16.10
CA MET A 118 -1.28 5.22 16.27
C MET A 118 -0.85 6.04 15.06
N HIS A 119 -0.56 7.32 15.28
CA HIS A 119 0.15 8.17 14.32
C HIS A 119 1.67 8.06 14.52
N THR A 120 2.39 7.47 13.55
CA THR A 120 3.84 7.21 13.65
C THR A 120 4.65 8.47 13.96
N GLY A 121 4.37 9.58 13.28
CA GLY A 121 5.15 10.82 13.40
C GLY A 121 4.98 11.59 14.72
N THR A 122 4.01 11.23 15.56
CA THR A 122 3.74 11.92 16.84
C THR A 122 3.71 10.99 18.05
N PHE A 123 3.64 9.67 17.84
CA PHE A 123 3.61 8.69 18.91
C PHE A 123 4.90 8.66 19.75
N THR A 124 6.03 9.04 19.15
CA THR A 124 7.33 9.18 19.82
C THR A 124 7.98 10.50 19.44
N PRO A 125 8.89 11.06 20.28
CA PRO A 125 9.63 12.27 19.93
C PRO A 125 10.40 12.17 18.60
N GLU A 126 10.90 10.98 18.28
CA GLU A 126 11.61 10.69 17.04
C GLU A 126 10.68 10.55 15.83
N GLY A 127 9.42 10.15 16.03
CA GLY A 127 8.43 10.02 14.97
C GLY A 127 8.71 8.88 13.97
N THR A 128 9.30 7.77 14.41
CA THR A 128 9.74 6.66 13.52
C THR A 128 9.22 5.30 13.95
N PHE A 129 9.16 4.36 13.00
CA PHE A 129 8.83 2.95 13.27
C PHE A 129 9.77 2.34 14.32
N ARG A 130 11.07 2.63 14.23
CA ARG A 130 12.07 2.11 15.18
C ARG A 130 11.85 2.62 16.60
N ALA A 131 11.54 3.90 16.77
CA ALA A 131 11.24 4.45 18.09
C ALA A 131 9.95 3.86 18.67
N ALA A 132 8.93 3.64 17.83
CA ALA A 132 7.67 3.03 18.24
C ALA A 132 7.83 1.60 18.81
N ILE A 133 8.84 0.83 18.35
CA ILE A 133 9.14 -0.52 18.89
C ILE A 133 9.33 -0.49 20.40
N ALA A 134 9.98 0.54 20.95
CA ALA A 134 10.25 0.64 22.38
C ALA A 134 8.98 0.82 23.23
N LYS A 135 7.84 1.14 22.62
CA LYS A 135 6.54 1.32 23.28
C LYS A 135 5.65 0.08 23.21
N LEU A 136 5.98 -0.90 22.36
CA LEU A 136 5.18 -2.12 22.20
C LEU A 136 5.00 -2.91 23.50
N PRO A 137 6.02 -3.09 24.38
CA PRO A 137 5.81 -3.77 25.66
C PRO A 137 4.77 -3.06 26.54
N TYR A 138 4.77 -1.73 26.51
CA TYR A 138 3.81 -0.93 27.26
C TYR A 138 2.38 -1.09 26.70
N LEU A 139 2.21 -1.08 25.37
CA LEU A 139 0.89 -1.28 24.76
C LEU A 139 0.33 -2.69 25.05
N ALA A 140 1.19 -3.71 25.00
CA ALA A 140 0.80 -5.07 25.38
C ALA A 140 0.39 -5.17 26.86
N GLU A 141 1.16 -4.58 27.78
CA GLU A 141 0.82 -4.55 29.21
C GLU A 141 -0.48 -3.76 29.49
N LEU A 142 -0.75 -2.71 28.71
CA LEU A 142 -1.99 -1.94 28.79
C LEU A 142 -3.23 -2.79 28.41
N GLY A 143 -3.04 -3.86 27.65
CA GLY A 143 -4.11 -4.75 27.17
C GLY A 143 -4.62 -4.43 25.76
N VAL A 144 -3.88 -3.61 24.99
CA VAL A 144 -4.12 -3.47 23.55
C VAL A 144 -3.82 -4.82 22.88
N THR A 145 -4.60 -5.19 21.86
CA THR A 145 -4.36 -6.42 21.08
C THR A 145 -4.18 -6.16 19.59
N VAL A 146 -4.60 -4.98 19.10
CA VAL A 146 -4.43 -4.56 17.71
C VAL A 146 -3.90 -3.12 17.69
N ILE A 147 -2.79 -2.89 16.99
CA ILE A 147 -2.34 -1.54 16.66
C ILE A 147 -2.88 -1.20 15.27
N GLU A 148 -3.61 -0.09 15.17
CA GLU A 148 -4.00 0.49 13.88
C GLU A 148 -3.05 1.64 13.56
N VAL A 149 -2.20 1.44 12.55
CA VAL A 149 -1.25 2.46 12.10
C VAL A 149 -1.95 3.35 11.09
N MET A 150 -1.99 4.67 11.34
CA MET A 150 -2.46 5.66 10.36
C MET A 150 -1.68 5.57 9.04
N PRO A 151 -2.18 6.12 7.91
CA PRO A 151 -1.64 5.81 6.60
C PRO A 151 -0.15 6.16 6.47
N VAL A 152 0.60 5.23 5.87
CA VAL A 152 2.05 5.35 5.70
C VAL A 152 2.47 5.58 4.26
N ALA A 153 1.54 5.60 3.30
CA ALA A 153 1.86 5.89 1.90
C ALA A 153 2.60 7.23 1.79
N GLN A 154 3.71 7.27 1.04
CA GLN A 154 4.52 8.48 0.90
C GLN A 154 3.66 9.66 0.38
N PHE A 155 3.79 10.81 1.03
CA PHE A 155 3.13 12.07 0.72
C PHE A 155 4.17 13.21 0.64
N GLY A 156 3.71 14.42 0.29
CA GLY A 156 4.56 15.61 0.21
C GLY A 156 5.01 16.13 1.58
N GLY A 157 6.30 16.47 1.70
CA GLY A 157 6.91 16.92 2.95
C GLY A 157 7.29 15.77 3.90
N GLU A 158 7.55 16.10 5.17
CA GLU A 158 8.10 15.17 6.17
C GLU A 158 7.17 14.97 7.38
N ARG A 159 5.98 15.58 7.36
CA ARG A 159 4.98 15.53 8.44
C ARG A 159 3.59 15.65 7.82
N GLY A 160 2.69 14.74 8.18
CA GLY A 160 1.30 14.72 7.73
C GLY A 160 0.61 13.51 8.35
N TRP A 161 -0.72 13.54 8.40
CA TRP A 161 -1.50 12.44 9.00
C TRP A 161 -1.51 11.17 8.16
N GLY A 162 -1.18 11.27 6.86
CA GLY A 162 -1.09 10.13 5.94
C GLY A 162 -2.10 10.16 4.79
N TYR A 163 -3.22 10.89 4.94
CA TYR A 163 -4.31 10.91 3.95
C TYR A 163 -3.93 11.60 2.63
N ASP A 164 -2.88 12.43 2.63
CA ASP A 164 -2.29 13.02 1.43
C ASP A 164 -1.35 12.07 0.66
N GLY A 165 -1.40 10.76 0.94
CA GLY A 165 -0.57 9.74 0.30
C GLY A 165 -0.72 9.72 -1.22
N VAL A 166 0.40 9.54 -1.95
CA VAL A 166 0.40 9.44 -3.41
C VAL A 166 1.18 8.24 -3.96
N LEU A 167 2.20 7.74 -3.25
CA LEU A 167 2.91 6.52 -3.62
C LEU A 167 2.43 5.37 -2.73
N LEU A 168 1.30 4.76 -3.11
CA LEU A 168 0.51 3.88 -2.22
C LEU A 168 1.22 2.57 -1.83
N TYR A 169 2.39 2.29 -2.39
CA TYR A 169 3.22 1.10 -2.15
C TYR A 169 4.50 1.40 -1.35
N ALA A 170 4.78 2.67 -1.07
CA ALA A 170 5.98 3.12 -0.39
C ALA A 170 5.65 3.59 1.03
N PRO A 171 6.20 2.97 2.09
CA PRO A 171 6.14 3.56 3.43
C PRO A 171 6.93 4.88 3.44
N HIS A 172 6.40 5.87 4.14
CA HIS A 172 6.95 7.22 4.15
C HIS A 172 8.37 7.23 4.69
N SER A 173 9.31 7.78 3.93
CA SER A 173 10.75 7.81 4.24
C SER A 173 11.07 8.48 5.59
N ALA A 174 10.33 9.54 5.96
CA ALA A 174 10.41 10.17 7.28
C ALA A 174 10.19 9.19 8.46
N TYR A 175 9.37 8.15 8.29
CA TYR A 175 9.06 7.18 9.34
C TYR A 175 10.09 6.04 9.42
N GLY A 176 10.78 5.76 8.32
CA GLY A 176 11.84 4.77 8.22
C GLY A 176 11.85 4.05 6.87
N THR A 177 12.77 3.09 6.73
CA THR A 177 12.86 2.23 5.56
C THR A 177 11.76 1.14 5.55
N PRO A 178 11.50 0.45 4.42
CA PRO A 178 10.66 -0.74 4.41
C PRO A 178 11.03 -1.77 5.49
N ASP A 179 12.33 -2.00 5.70
CA ASP A 179 12.82 -2.96 6.70
C ASP A 179 12.63 -2.47 8.14
N ASP A 180 12.56 -1.15 8.37
CA ASP A 180 12.21 -0.59 9.68
C ASP A 180 10.73 -0.80 10.00
N PHE A 181 9.85 -0.69 8.99
CA PHE A 181 8.43 -1.00 9.18
C PHE A 181 8.20 -2.50 9.37
N LYS A 182 8.86 -3.36 8.58
CA LYS A 182 8.87 -4.82 8.81
C LYS A 182 9.37 -5.16 10.22
N ALA A 183 10.40 -4.47 10.72
CA ALA A 183 10.91 -4.66 12.07
C ALA A 183 9.92 -4.25 13.16
N PHE A 184 9.15 -3.18 12.94
CA PHE A 184 8.06 -2.78 13.85
C PHE A 184 6.98 -3.85 13.93
N ILE A 185 6.50 -4.33 12.77
CA ILE A 185 5.46 -5.36 12.69
C ILE A 185 5.94 -6.68 13.31
N ASP A 186 7.14 -7.13 12.96
CA ASP A 186 7.75 -8.34 13.53
C ASP A 186 7.90 -8.21 15.05
N ALA A 187 8.29 -7.05 15.58
CA ALA A 187 8.36 -6.84 17.02
C ALA A 187 6.97 -6.86 17.67
N ALA A 188 5.95 -6.25 17.06
CA ALA A 188 4.58 -6.26 17.56
C ALA A 188 4.03 -7.69 17.66
N HIS A 189 4.24 -8.51 16.63
CA HIS A 189 3.90 -9.94 16.65
C HIS A 189 4.59 -10.68 17.80
N GLY A 190 5.86 -10.36 18.08
CA GLY A 190 6.60 -10.93 19.21
C GLY A 190 6.04 -10.56 20.58
N TYR A 191 5.33 -9.43 20.68
CA TYR A 191 4.60 -9.01 21.88
C TYR A 191 3.12 -9.44 21.88
N GLY A 192 2.69 -10.24 20.91
CA GLY A 192 1.32 -10.74 20.81
C GLY A 192 0.32 -9.71 20.28
N LEU A 193 0.79 -8.68 19.59
CA LEU A 193 -0.02 -7.59 19.04
C LEU A 193 -0.20 -7.78 17.53
N SER A 194 -1.45 -7.78 17.07
CA SER A 194 -1.75 -7.64 15.65
C SER A 194 -1.45 -6.21 15.19
N VAL A 195 -1.08 -6.05 13.91
CA VAL A 195 -0.91 -4.73 13.28
C VAL A 195 -1.79 -4.63 12.05
N VAL A 196 -2.67 -3.62 12.02
CA VAL A 196 -3.46 -3.25 10.85
C VAL A 196 -3.02 -1.88 10.34
N LEU A 197 -3.17 -1.65 9.04
CA LEU A 197 -2.78 -0.38 8.39
C LEU A 197 -4.01 0.32 7.82
N ASP A 198 -4.15 1.61 8.12
CA ASP A 198 -5.09 2.49 7.43
C ASP A 198 -4.63 2.72 5.99
N ILE A 199 -5.52 2.46 5.02
CA ILE A 199 -5.24 2.52 3.59
C ILE A 199 -6.25 3.41 2.87
N VAL A 200 -5.73 4.40 2.16
CA VAL A 200 -6.49 5.34 1.34
C VAL A 200 -6.50 4.86 -0.10
N LEU A 201 -7.67 4.47 -0.59
CA LEU A 201 -7.87 4.03 -1.98
C LEU A 201 -8.91 4.88 -2.72
N ASN A 202 -9.47 5.91 -2.07
CA ASN A 202 -10.54 6.76 -2.61
C ASN A 202 -10.03 8.01 -3.35
N HIS A 203 -8.81 8.49 -3.03
CA HIS A 203 -8.16 9.62 -3.69
C HIS A 203 -6.63 9.51 -3.62
N PHE A 204 -5.94 10.49 -4.21
CA PHE A 204 -4.50 10.71 -4.07
C PHE A 204 -4.28 12.14 -3.59
N GLY A 205 -3.31 12.34 -2.71
CA GLY A 205 -2.94 13.67 -2.22
C GLY A 205 -2.40 14.63 -3.30
N PRO A 206 -2.21 15.90 -2.95
CA PRO A 206 -1.99 16.98 -3.92
C PRO A 206 -0.54 17.10 -4.42
N GLU A 207 0.45 16.60 -3.68
CA GLU A 207 1.88 16.71 -4.05
C GLU A 207 2.47 15.34 -4.37
N GLY A 208 3.21 15.24 -5.48
CA GLY A 208 3.91 14.01 -5.90
C GLY A 208 3.07 13.02 -6.70
N ASN A 209 1.78 13.29 -6.93
CA ASN A 209 0.95 12.47 -7.80
C ASN A 209 1.15 12.82 -9.28
N TYR A 210 1.98 12.03 -9.97
CA TYR A 210 2.25 12.18 -11.40
C TYR A 210 1.38 11.30 -12.31
N LEU A 211 0.46 10.50 -11.73
CA LEU A 211 -0.46 9.65 -12.52
C LEU A 211 -1.29 10.44 -13.55
N PRO A 212 -1.79 11.68 -13.27
CA PRO A 212 -2.53 12.45 -14.27
C PRO A 212 -1.70 12.77 -15.53
N LEU A 213 -0.38 12.93 -15.38
CA LEU A 213 0.54 13.20 -16.50
C LEU A 213 0.91 11.91 -17.25
N LEU A 214 1.10 10.82 -16.52
CA LEU A 214 1.42 9.50 -17.07
C LEU A 214 0.26 8.94 -17.89
N ALA A 215 -0.92 8.91 -17.29
CA ALA A 215 -2.12 8.33 -17.85
C ALA A 215 -3.34 9.12 -17.38
N PRO A 216 -3.80 10.13 -18.13
CA PRO A 216 -4.99 10.91 -17.78
C PRO A 216 -6.23 10.03 -17.52
N ALA A 217 -6.30 8.86 -18.17
CA ALA A 217 -7.34 7.86 -17.98
C ALA A 217 -7.28 7.10 -16.64
N PHE A 218 -6.29 7.38 -15.78
CA PHE A 218 -6.26 6.87 -14.40
C PHE A 218 -7.40 7.46 -13.56
N PHE A 219 -7.86 8.65 -13.92
CA PHE A 219 -8.93 9.37 -13.24
C PHE A 219 -10.12 9.58 -14.17
N HIS A 220 -11.32 9.60 -13.60
CA HIS A 220 -12.50 10.04 -14.32
C HIS A 220 -12.43 11.53 -14.63
N LYS A 221 -13.09 11.94 -15.72
CA LYS A 221 -13.16 13.35 -16.14
C LYS A 221 -14.13 14.18 -15.32
N GLU A 222 -15.19 13.55 -14.80
CA GLU A 222 -16.32 14.24 -14.15
C GLU A 222 -16.40 13.94 -12.66
N ARG A 223 -16.04 12.72 -12.23
CA ARG A 223 -16.10 12.33 -10.81
C ARG A 223 -14.99 13.00 -10.03
N MET A 224 -15.36 13.62 -8.92
CA MET A 224 -14.47 14.26 -7.95
C MET A 224 -14.93 13.85 -6.55
N THR A 225 -13.98 13.45 -5.71
CA THR A 225 -14.20 13.36 -4.26
C THR A 225 -14.00 14.77 -3.66
N PRO A 226 -14.31 14.96 -2.36
CA PRO A 226 -13.97 16.21 -1.67
C PRO A 226 -12.47 16.54 -1.63
N TRP A 227 -11.59 15.57 -1.91
CA TRP A 227 -10.14 15.69 -1.75
C TRP A 227 -9.34 15.57 -3.06
N GLY A 228 -9.95 15.11 -4.14
CA GLY A 228 -9.26 14.95 -5.43
C GLY A 228 -10.11 14.29 -6.51
N ASN A 229 -9.51 14.07 -7.68
CA ASN A 229 -10.18 13.43 -8.80
C ASN A 229 -10.58 11.98 -8.47
N GLY A 230 -11.79 11.58 -8.89
CA GLY A 230 -12.26 10.21 -8.72
C GLY A 230 -11.44 9.23 -9.57
N ILE A 231 -10.99 8.14 -8.95
CA ILE A 231 -10.16 7.11 -9.58
C ILE A 231 -11.03 6.24 -10.52
N ALA A 232 -10.48 5.86 -11.67
CA ALA A 232 -11.19 5.08 -12.69
C ALA A 232 -11.07 3.56 -12.47
N TYR A 233 -11.76 3.03 -11.45
CA TYR A 233 -11.68 1.61 -11.05
C TYR A 233 -12.17 0.60 -12.11
N ASP A 234 -12.88 1.07 -13.14
CA ASP A 234 -13.33 0.30 -14.31
C ASP A 234 -12.25 0.12 -15.38
N VAL A 235 -11.11 0.83 -15.26
CA VAL A 235 -9.95 0.69 -16.16
C VAL A 235 -8.98 -0.36 -15.60
N ASP A 236 -8.69 -1.41 -16.38
CA ASP A 236 -7.91 -2.58 -15.92
C ASP A 236 -6.57 -2.21 -15.23
N ALA A 237 -5.76 -1.32 -15.82
CA ALA A 237 -4.47 -0.94 -15.25
C ALA A 237 -4.62 -0.21 -13.90
N VAL A 238 -5.66 0.64 -13.77
CA VAL A 238 -6.00 1.36 -12.54
C VAL A 238 -6.50 0.38 -11.48
N ARG A 239 -7.40 -0.52 -11.88
CA ARG A 239 -7.94 -1.57 -11.01
C ARG A 239 -6.82 -2.47 -10.48
N ARG A 240 -5.85 -2.85 -11.31
CA ARG A 240 -4.63 -3.56 -10.86
C ARG A 240 -3.87 -2.75 -9.81
N TYR A 241 -3.61 -1.47 -10.08
CA TYR A 241 -2.89 -0.61 -9.13
C TYR A 241 -3.61 -0.53 -7.76
N ILE A 242 -4.94 -0.39 -7.78
CA ILE A 242 -5.73 -0.24 -6.55
C ILE A 242 -5.90 -1.55 -5.79
N ILE A 243 -6.18 -2.67 -6.48
CA ILE A 243 -6.43 -3.96 -5.81
C ILE A 243 -5.13 -4.62 -5.33
N GLU A 244 -4.04 -4.44 -6.07
CA GLU A 244 -2.75 -5.04 -5.70
C GLU A 244 -2.10 -4.33 -4.51
N ALA A 245 -2.43 -3.07 -4.22
CA ALA A 245 -1.91 -2.32 -3.08
C ALA A 245 -2.24 -2.95 -1.72
N PRO A 246 -3.52 -3.23 -1.36
CA PRO A 246 -3.84 -3.88 -0.10
C PRO A 246 -3.26 -5.30 -0.01
N LEU A 247 -3.24 -6.05 -1.12
CA LEU A 247 -2.62 -7.37 -1.16
C LEU A 247 -1.11 -7.31 -0.91
N TYR A 248 -0.42 -6.33 -1.51
CA TYR A 248 1.00 -6.06 -1.27
C TYR A 248 1.26 -5.79 0.20
N TRP A 249 0.53 -4.87 0.83
CA TRP A 249 0.71 -4.54 2.25
C TRP A 249 0.52 -5.77 3.16
N LEU A 250 -0.53 -6.55 2.94
CA LEU A 250 -0.81 -7.74 3.76
C LEU A 250 0.21 -8.87 3.57
N THR A 251 0.78 -9.02 2.38
CA THR A 251 1.69 -10.13 2.05
C THR A 251 3.16 -9.77 2.25
N GLU A 252 3.61 -8.60 1.80
CA GLU A 252 5.01 -8.15 1.90
C GLU A 252 5.40 -7.75 3.33
N TYR A 253 4.47 -7.09 4.04
CA TYR A 253 4.70 -6.57 5.40
C TYR A 253 4.08 -7.44 6.49
N HIS A 254 3.46 -8.56 6.13
CA HIS A 254 2.85 -9.51 7.07
C HIS A 254 1.80 -8.87 8.01
N LEU A 255 1.12 -7.82 7.56
CA LEU A 255 0.05 -7.17 8.35
C LEU A 255 -1.11 -8.13 8.63
N ASP A 256 -1.86 -7.86 9.69
CA ASP A 256 -2.97 -8.68 10.19
C ASP A 256 -4.34 -8.15 9.72
N GLY A 257 -4.33 -7.07 8.94
CA GLY A 257 -5.55 -6.39 8.53
C GLY A 257 -5.30 -5.03 7.91
N LEU A 258 -6.37 -4.42 7.45
CA LEU A 258 -6.39 -3.07 6.89
C LEU A 258 -7.67 -2.36 7.32
N ARG A 259 -7.57 -1.06 7.58
CA ARG A 259 -8.71 -0.15 7.71
C ARG A 259 -8.82 0.65 6.42
N PHE A 260 -9.97 0.60 5.75
CA PHE A 260 -10.17 1.30 4.48
C PHE A 260 -10.86 2.64 4.71
N ASP A 261 -10.17 3.70 4.34
CA ASP A 261 -10.62 5.09 4.46
C ASP A 261 -11.75 5.44 3.48
N ALA A 262 -12.76 6.16 3.99
CA ALA A 262 -13.87 6.76 3.27
C ALA A 262 -14.42 5.90 2.12
N ILE A 263 -14.87 4.68 2.43
CA ILE A 263 -15.34 3.74 1.40
C ILE A 263 -16.64 4.18 0.72
N ASP A 264 -17.33 5.19 1.27
CA ASP A 264 -18.45 5.86 0.61
C ASP A 264 -18.03 6.70 -0.61
N GLN A 265 -16.77 7.11 -0.67
CA GLN A 265 -16.20 7.87 -1.80
C GLN A 265 -15.56 6.96 -2.88
N ILE A 266 -15.58 5.65 -2.69
CA ILE A 266 -15.12 4.67 -3.69
C ILE A 266 -16.31 4.29 -4.59
N GLU A 267 -16.58 5.14 -5.58
CA GLU A 267 -17.63 4.91 -6.58
C GLU A 267 -17.12 4.04 -7.75
N ASP A 268 -17.54 2.78 -7.80
CA ASP A 268 -17.24 1.85 -8.92
C ASP A 268 -18.52 1.26 -9.53
N SER A 269 -18.75 1.55 -10.80
CA SER A 269 -19.90 1.05 -11.57
C SER A 269 -19.65 -0.30 -12.26
N SER A 270 -18.50 -0.93 -12.01
CA SER A 270 -18.18 -2.27 -12.53
C SER A 270 -19.16 -3.32 -12.01
N ALA A 271 -19.41 -4.37 -12.82
CA ALA A 271 -20.30 -5.48 -12.43
C ALA A 271 -19.90 -6.16 -11.10
N LYS A 272 -18.59 -6.21 -10.80
CA LYS A 272 -18.06 -6.52 -9.48
C LYS A 272 -17.41 -5.25 -8.93
N HIS A 273 -17.95 -4.71 -7.84
CA HIS A 273 -17.38 -3.54 -7.18
C HIS A 273 -15.95 -3.80 -6.69
N VAL A 274 -15.04 -2.84 -6.84
CA VAL A 274 -13.62 -2.96 -6.49
C VAL A 274 -13.40 -3.44 -5.05
N LEU A 275 -14.14 -2.92 -4.08
CA LEU A 275 -14.08 -3.34 -2.67
C LEU A 275 -14.46 -4.82 -2.46
N VAL A 276 -15.47 -5.30 -3.19
CA VAL A 276 -15.87 -6.72 -3.13
C VAL A 276 -14.77 -7.60 -3.70
N GLU A 277 -14.15 -7.19 -4.80
CA GLU A 277 -13.02 -7.92 -5.38
C GLU A 277 -11.79 -7.95 -4.47
N ILE A 278 -11.44 -6.81 -3.84
CA ILE A 278 -10.36 -6.71 -2.85
C ILE A 278 -10.59 -7.71 -1.72
N ALA A 279 -11.76 -7.66 -1.07
CA ALA A 279 -12.05 -8.51 0.06
C ALA A 279 -12.03 -9.99 -0.32
N GLN A 280 -12.65 -10.36 -1.46
CA GLN A 280 -12.65 -11.75 -1.96
C GLN A 280 -11.23 -12.26 -2.23
N ARG A 281 -10.41 -11.49 -2.94
CA ARG A 281 -9.02 -11.88 -3.23
C ARG A 281 -8.20 -12.03 -1.94
N ILE A 282 -8.36 -11.13 -0.97
CA ILE A 282 -7.70 -11.25 0.33
C ILE A 282 -8.08 -12.55 1.05
N ARG A 283 -9.38 -12.93 1.05
CA ARG A 283 -9.85 -14.19 1.70
C ARG A 283 -9.35 -15.43 0.97
N GLU A 284 -9.20 -15.36 -0.35
CA GLU A 284 -8.71 -16.48 -1.17
C GLU A 284 -7.19 -16.65 -1.08
N ASP A 285 -6.45 -15.54 -1.13
CA ASP A 285 -4.99 -15.53 -1.22
C ASP A 285 -4.31 -15.74 0.15
N ILE A 286 -4.94 -15.27 1.23
CA ILE A 286 -4.38 -15.30 2.59
C ILE A 286 -5.29 -16.12 3.51
N THR A 287 -4.85 -17.34 3.79
CA THR A 287 -5.65 -18.34 4.52
C THR A 287 -4.92 -18.92 5.74
N ASP A 288 -3.67 -18.54 5.97
CA ASP A 288 -2.85 -19.08 7.05
C ASP A 288 -3.07 -18.34 8.39
N ARG A 289 -3.78 -17.21 8.39
CA ARG A 289 -4.14 -16.40 9.56
C ARG A 289 -5.43 -15.61 9.31
N PRO A 290 -6.13 -15.15 10.35
CA PRO A 290 -7.19 -14.16 10.19
C PRO A 290 -6.64 -12.86 9.59
N ILE A 291 -7.41 -12.23 8.70
CA ILE A 291 -7.13 -10.89 8.18
C ILE A 291 -8.33 -9.99 8.50
N HIS A 292 -8.11 -9.03 9.40
CA HIS A 292 -9.14 -8.13 9.91
C HIS A 292 -9.29 -6.94 8.96
N LEU A 293 -10.36 -6.90 8.17
CA LEU A 293 -10.62 -5.75 7.31
C LEU A 293 -11.72 -4.89 7.91
N THR A 294 -11.38 -3.68 8.33
CA THR A 294 -12.32 -2.67 8.78
C THR A 294 -12.55 -1.64 7.68
N THR A 295 -13.70 -0.99 7.69
CA THR A 295 -14.04 0.09 6.76
C THR A 295 -14.54 1.28 7.55
N GLU A 296 -14.36 2.47 6.97
CA GLU A 296 -15.02 3.70 7.38
C GLU A 296 -16.04 4.09 6.31
N ASP A 297 -17.31 4.09 6.68
CA ASP A 297 -18.45 4.32 5.79
C ASP A 297 -19.55 5.13 6.47
N SER A 298 -19.83 6.32 5.94
CA SER A 298 -20.88 7.20 6.45
C SER A 298 -22.32 6.75 6.14
N ARG A 299 -22.51 5.67 5.37
CA ARG A 299 -23.84 5.30 4.82
C ARG A 299 -24.65 4.36 5.71
N ASN A 300 -24.08 3.84 6.80
CA ASN A 300 -24.72 2.85 7.68
C ASN A 300 -25.23 1.58 6.93
N ILE A 301 -24.56 1.21 5.85
CA ILE A 301 -24.87 -0.02 5.10
C ILE A 301 -24.22 -1.24 5.76
N ILE A 302 -24.80 -2.42 5.53
CA ILE A 302 -24.29 -3.69 6.08
C ILE A 302 -23.88 -4.70 5.00
N SER A 303 -24.12 -4.38 3.73
CA SER A 303 -23.95 -5.30 2.60
C SER A 303 -22.50 -5.75 2.39
N LEU A 304 -21.53 -4.97 2.88
CA LEU A 304 -20.10 -5.28 2.82
C LEU A 304 -19.60 -6.11 4.00
N HIS A 305 -20.43 -6.33 5.03
CA HIS A 305 -20.05 -7.01 6.28
C HIS A 305 -20.93 -8.23 6.60
N PRO A 306 -21.26 -9.10 5.61
CA PRO A 306 -22.06 -10.27 5.88
C PRO A 306 -21.33 -11.24 6.82
N ARG A 307 -22.11 -12.17 7.39
CA ARG A 307 -21.62 -13.36 8.07
C ARG A 307 -22.24 -14.60 7.46
N ASP A 308 -21.47 -15.67 7.36
CA ASP A 308 -22.01 -17.00 7.09
C ASP A 308 -22.62 -17.63 8.36
N GLN A 309 -23.12 -18.86 8.26
CA GLN A 309 -23.76 -19.56 9.39
C GLN A 309 -22.80 -19.88 10.53
N ASP A 310 -21.50 -19.98 10.24
CA ASP A 310 -20.46 -20.30 11.22
C ASP A 310 -19.84 -19.02 11.82
N GLY A 311 -20.32 -17.84 11.40
CA GLY A 311 -19.86 -16.54 11.90
C GLY A 311 -18.61 -16.00 11.19
N ASN A 312 -18.19 -16.59 10.07
CA ASN A 312 -17.04 -16.10 9.30
C ASN A 312 -17.42 -14.87 8.48
N ALA A 313 -16.44 -14.01 8.21
CA ALA A 313 -16.59 -12.80 7.39
C ALA A 313 -16.01 -13.02 5.98
N PRO A 314 -16.83 -13.36 4.97
CA PRO A 314 -16.35 -13.60 3.60
C PRO A 314 -15.95 -12.31 2.87
N LEU A 315 -16.40 -11.15 3.36
CA LEU A 315 -16.01 -9.82 2.89
C LEU A 315 -15.36 -9.05 4.06
N PHE A 316 -15.79 -7.82 4.38
CA PHE A 316 -15.20 -7.02 5.45
C PHE A 316 -15.60 -7.53 6.84
N THR A 317 -14.69 -7.34 7.79
CA THR A 317 -14.80 -7.84 9.16
C THR A 317 -15.69 -6.94 10.00
N ALA A 318 -15.48 -5.63 10.03
CA ALA A 318 -16.29 -4.70 10.81
C ALA A 318 -16.33 -3.32 10.14
N GLU A 319 -17.26 -2.49 10.62
CA GLU A 319 -17.48 -1.11 10.17
C GLU A 319 -17.19 -0.16 11.33
N TRP A 320 -16.60 0.99 11.06
CA TRP A 320 -16.49 2.07 12.02
C TRP A 320 -17.89 2.64 12.32
N ASN A 321 -18.28 2.63 13.59
CA ASN A 321 -19.62 3.03 14.00
C ASN A 321 -19.59 4.40 14.69
N ASP A 322 -19.51 5.44 13.87
CA ASP A 322 -19.40 6.82 14.32
C ASP A 322 -20.67 7.31 15.05
N ASP A 323 -21.82 6.68 14.81
CA ASP A 323 -23.09 6.99 15.52
C ASP A 323 -23.01 6.76 17.04
N PHE A 324 -22.02 6.00 17.53
CA PHE A 324 -21.82 5.74 18.96
C PHE A 324 -21.20 6.94 19.72
N SER A 325 -20.75 7.99 19.01
CA SER A 325 -20.03 9.16 19.58
C SER A 325 -20.80 9.94 20.65
#